data_AF-A0A523J061-F1
#
_entry.id   AF-A0A523J061-F1
#
_cell.length_a   1.000
_cell.length_b   1.000
_cell.length_c   1.000
_cell.angle_alpha   90.00
_cell.angle_beta   90.00
_cell.angle_gamma   90.00
#
_symmetry.space_group_name_H-M   'P 1'
#
loop_
_entity.id
_entity.type
_entity.pdbx_description
1 polymer ?
#
loop_
_entity_poly.entity_id
_entity_poly.type
_entity_poly.pdbx_seq_one_letter_code
_entity_poly.pdbx_strand_id
1 'polypeptide(L)'
;MALLMIFIDGIGIGEFDRDKNPFARFLSPFFPEFIGHSNGPVAFDGQVVPTDPSMGVKGLPQSATGQTALLTGVNSAQALDRHWPGFPTVTLRKILAEESIFLKLEKSGKKATFANAFSPRYFTRPERSISATTWSVRASSFPFRMIEPELLNGEAIGHDLTNTFLAEMGFEVPIRTPETSAEILVRIAASVDFCLFEYFLTDVVGHSQEMDWAEVELDKLNRFLQTVLSKIDLNENLVLLTSDHGNFEDLSVSTHTLNFVPTVLWGKDRQNFAEKIHQIEDVAGSILGY
;
A
#
# COMPACT_ATOMS: atom_id res chain seq x y z
N MET A 1 -13.14 -15.13 6.81
CA MET A 1 -13.31 -13.79 6.23
C MET A 1 -11.95 -13.14 6.27
N ALA A 2 -11.41 -12.76 5.13
CA ALA A 2 -10.10 -12.12 5.06
C ALA A 2 -10.25 -10.64 4.67
N LEU A 3 -9.35 -9.80 5.19
CA LEU A 3 -9.12 -8.44 4.72
C LEU A 3 -7.81 -8.42 3.94
N LEU A 4 -7.90 -8.03 2.66
CA LEU A 4 -6.73 -7.77 1.82
C LEU A 4 -6.49 -6.27 1.74
N MET A 5 -5.37 -5.82 2.28
CA MET A 5 -4.87 -4.46 2.17
C MET A 5 -3.82 -4.38 1.05
N ILE A 6 -4.09 -3.56 0.03
CA ILE A 6 -3.16 -3.19 -1.02
C ILE A 6 -2.69 -1.76 -0.72
N PHE A 7 -1.48 -1.64 -0.19
CA PHE A 7 -0.85 -0.36 0.08
C PHE A 7 -0.04 0.07 -1.15
N ILE A 8 -0.40 1.22 -1.74
CA ILE A 8 0.33 1.82 -2.86
C ILE A 8 0.98 3.11 -2.34
N ASP A 9 2.31 3.14 -2.28
CA ASP A 9 3.10 4.25 -1.73
C ASP A 9 3.03 5.47 -2.67
N GLY A 10 2.72 6.65 -2.14
CA GLY A 10 2.77 7.90 -2.89
C GLY A 10 1.71 8.09 -4.00
N ILE A 11 0.42 7.84 -3.72
CA ILE A 11 -0.69 8.21 -4.64
C ILE A 11 -1.73 9.09 -3.95
N GLY A 12 -2.17 10.15 -4.63
CA GLY A 12 -3.19 11.10 -4.17
C GLY A 12 -4.32 11.34 -5.16
N ILE A 13 -5.34 12.06 -4.72
CA ILE A 13 -6.46 12.57 -5.53
C ILE A 13 -6.06 13.95 -6.04
N GLY A 14 -5.51 13.99 -7.24
CA GLY A 14 -5.00 15.21 -7.88
C GLY A 14 -5.99 15.89 -8.81
N GLU A 15 -5.53 16.94 -9.50
CA GLU A 15 -6.31 17.64 -10.52
C GLU A 15 -6.47 16.76 -11.78
N PHE A 16 -7.58 16.92 -12.51
CA PHE A 16 -7.74 16.32 -13.84
C PHE A 16 -6.92 17.11 -14.87
N ASP A 17 -5.61 16.88 -14.89
CA ASP A 17 -4.66 17.53 -15.78
C ASP A 17 -3.76 16.48 -16.45
N ARG A 18 -3.92 16.33 -17.77
CA ARG A 18 -3.22 15.29 -18.56
C ARG A 18 -1.74 15.56 -18.74
N ASP A 19 -1.26 16.77 -18.47
CA ASP A 19 0.14 17.13 -18.64
C ASP A 19 0.98 16.76 -17.41
N LYS A 20 0.36 16.70 -16.22
CA LYS A 20 1.07 16.39 -14.95
C LYS A 20 0.54 15.17 -14.19
N ASN A 21 -0.74 14.81 -14.33
CA ASN A 21 -1.36 13.71 -13.59
C ASN A 21 -1.46 12.45 -14.46
N PRO A 22 -0.69 11.38 -14.17
CA PRO A 22 -0.75 10.12 -14.89
C PRO A 22 -2.14 9.50 -14.91
N PHE A 23 -2.91 9.60 -13.81
CA PHE A 23 -4.28 9.09 -13.75
C PHE A 23 -5.24 9.84 -14.70
N ALA A 24 -4.99 11.11 -14.97
CA ALA A 24 -5.76 11.90 -15.94
C ALA A 24 -5.30 11.62 -17.39
N ARG A 25 -4.00 11.40 -17.61
CA ARG A 25 -3.43 11.12 -18.93
C ARG A 25 -3.77 9.72 -19.42
N PHE A 26 -3.61 8.73 -18.54
CA PHE A 26 -3.79 7.31 -18.77
C PHE A 26 -4.91 6.81 -17.86
N LEU A 27 -6.16 6.99 -18.32
CA LEU A 27 -7.35 6.76 -17.50
C LEU A 27 -7.36 5.34 -16.90
N SER A 28 -7.51 5.28 -15.58
CA SER A 28 -7.64 4.02 -14.83
C SER A 28 -9.07 3.85 -14.32
N PRO A 29 -9.67 2.65 -14.48
CA PRO A 29 -10.99 2.37 -13.91
C PRO A 29 -10.94 2.19 -12.37
N PHE A 30 -9.75 2.16 -11.77
CA PHE A 30 -9.55 2.02 -10.32
C PHE A 30 -9.25 3.36 -9.63
N PHE A 31 -8.83 4.37 -10.40
CA PHE A 31 -8.53 5.72 -9.91
C PHE A 31 -9.28 6.80 -10.70
N PRO A 32 -10.64 6.79 -10.72
CA PRO A 32 -11.40 7.77 -11.49
C PRO A 32 -11.64 9.10 -10.75
N GLU A 33 -11.26 9.21 -9.47
CA GLU A 33 -11.56 10.38 -8.64
C GLU A 33 -10.46 11.45 -8.76
N PHE A 34 -10.87 12.70 -8.95
CA PHE A 34 -10.03 13.88 -9.07
C PHE A 34 -10.61 15.03 -8.24
N ILE A 35 -9.83 16.09 -8.03
CA ILE A 35 -10.30 17.27 -7.31
C ILE A 35 -11.48 17.91 -8.05
N GLY A 36 -12.67 17.85 -7.43
CA GLY A 36 -13.91 18.43 -7.97
C GLY A 36 -14.45 17.75 -9.23
N HIS A 37 -13.92 16.59 -9.60
CA HIS A 37 -14.28 15.87 -10.82
C HIS A 37 -14.13 14.36 -10.62
N SER A 38 -15.05 13.58 -11.19
CA SER A 38 -14.94 12.12 -11.21
C SER A 38 -15.15 11.64 -12.65
N ASN A 39 -14.25 10.79 -13.14
CA ASN A 39 -14.28 10.22 -14.48
C ASN A 39 -15.04 8.88 -14.54
N GLY A 40 -16.10 8.77 -13.73
CA GLY A 40 -16.98 7.60 -13.66
C GLY A 40 -16.85 6.81 -12.35
N PRO A 41 -17.67 5.76 -12.17
CA PRO A 41 -17.59 4.92 -10.98
C PRO A 41 -16.30 4.11 -10.97
N VAL A 42 -15.81 3.78 -9.77
CA VAL A 42 -14.73 2.80 -9.60
C VAL A 42 -15.22 1.44 -10.07
N ALA A 43 -14.39 0.72 -10.84
CA ALA A 43 -14.69 -0.64 -11.26
C ALA A 43 -14.99 -1.56 -10.06
N PHE A 44 -15.76 -2.61 -10.32
CA PHE A 44 -16.19 -3.60 -9.32
C PHE A 44 -17.00 -3.03 -8.16
N ASP A 45 -17.73 -1.93 -8.38
CA ASP A 45 -18.59 -1.30 -7.35
C ASP A 45 -17.77 -0.85 -6.13
N GLY A 46 -16.56 -0.35 -6.41
CA GLY A 46 -15.65 0.20 -5.41
C GLY A 46 -16.15 1.51 -4.84
N GLN A 47 -15.94 1.71 -3.54
CA GLN A 47 -16.25 2.94 -2.85
C GLN A 47 -14.97 3.70 -2.52
N VAL A 48 -14.84 4.94 -3.03
CA VAL A 48 -13.73 5.84 -2.70
C VAL A 48 -14.06 6.64 -1.45
N VAL A 49 -13.10 6.73 -0.55
CA VAL A 49 -13.07 7.60 0.62
C VAL A 49 -11.82 8.46 0.50
N PRO A 50 -11.95 9.74 0.11
CA PRO A 50 -10.85 10.68 0.20
C PRO A 50 -10.37 10.75 1.65
N THR A 51 -9.13 10.32 1.89
CA THR A 51 -8.59 10.19 3.25
C THR A 51 -7.46 11.19 3.43
N ASP A 52 -7.49 11.95 4.53
CA ASP A 52 -6.50 13.00 4.79
C ASP A 52 -5.18 12.40 5.34
N PRO A 53 -4.04 12.56 4.63
CA PRO A 53 -2.73 12.08 5.08
C PRO A 53 -1.98 13.06 5.99
N SER A 54 -2.55 14.25 6.27
CA SER A 54 -1.87 15.32 6.99
C SER A 54 -1.64 15.04 8.48
N MET A 55 -2.43 14.12 9.05
CA MET A 55 -2.47 13.85 10.49
C MET A 55 -2.71 15.14 11.31
N GLY A 56 -3.32 16.19 10.72
CA GLY A 56 -3.48 17.50 11.35
C GLY A 56 -2.17 18.25 11.64
N VAL A 57 -1.02 17.78 11.14
CA VAL A 57 0.30 18.37 11.39
C VAL A 57 0.79 19.16 10.19
N LYS A 58 1.27 20.38 10.42
CA LYS A 58 1.79 21.26 9.37
C LYS A 58 2.98 20.61 8.64
N GLY A 59 2.94 20.67 7.31
CA GLY A 59 4.00 20.18 6.43
C GLY A 59 3.41 19.25 5.38
N LEU A 60 4.24 18.84 4.42
CA LEU A 60 3.85 17.80 3.47
C LEU A 60 3.82 16.46 4.21
N PRO A 61 2.78 15.64 4.04
CA PRO A 61 2.79 14.22 4.41
C PRO A 61 4.03 13.51 3.88
N GLN A 62 4.59 12.57 4.65
CA GLN A 62 5.84 11.89 4.33
C GLN A 62 5.80 10.41 4.72
N SER A 63 6.55 9.57 4.00
CA SER A 63 6.43 8.10 4.06
C SER A 63 6.68 7.51 5.45
N ALA A 64 7.70 7.96 6.20
CA ALA A 64 7.99 7.35 7.49
C ALA A 64 6.87 7.57 8.50
N THR A 65 6.35 8.79 8.56
CA THR A 65 5.21 9.13 9.41
C THR A 65 3.91 8.52 8.86
N GLY A 66 3.63 8.67 7.57
CA GLY A 66 2.43 8.17 6.92
C GLY A 66 2.27 6.66 7.11
N GLN A 67 3.26 5.86 6.72
CA GLN A 67 3.25 4.41 6.90
C GLN A 67 3.16 4.02 8.38
N THR A 68 3.82 4.75 9.29
CA THR A 68 3.70 4.45 10.74
C THR A 68 2.27 4.68 11.22
N ALA A 69 1.63 5.77 10.82
CA ALA A 69 0.24 6.05 11.19
C ALA A 69 -0.72 5.00 10.63
N LEU A 70 -0.58 4.70 9.34
CA LEU A 70 -1.38 3.70 8.63
C LEU A 70 -1.32 2.31 9.29
N LEU A 71 -0.13 1.90 9.75
CA LEU A 71 0.13 0.56 10.29
C LEU A 71 -0.05 0.45 11.81
N THR A 72 -0.31 1.54 12.53
CA THR A 72 -0.41 1.53 14.01
C THR A 72 -1.68 2.19 14.54
N GLY A 73 -2.27 3.09 13.76
CA GLY A 73 -3.34 3.99 14.17
C GLY A 73 -2.90 5.12 15.09
N VAL A 74 -1.58 5.31 15.26
CA VAL A 74 -1.02 6.40 16.06
C VAL A 74 -0.70 7.56 15.14
N ASN A 75 -1.14 8.77 15.51
CA ASN A 75 -0.75 9.99 14.83
C ASN A 75 0.78 10.23 15.01
N SER A 76 1.53 9.76 14.02
CA SER A 76 2.99 9.63 14.10
C SER A 76 3.71 10.95 13.82
N ALA A 77 3.11 11.82 13.01
CA ALA A 77 3.61 13.17 12.78
C ALA A 77 3.48 14.01 14.06
N GLN A 78 2.38 13.88 14.81
CA GLN A 78 2.21 14.54 16.09
C GLN A 78 3.21 14.01 17.12
N ALA A 79 3.50 12.71 17.12
CA ALA A 79 4.52 12.13 17.99
C ALA A 79 5.96 12.65 17.71
N LEU A 80 6.19 13.24 16.53
CA LEU A 80 7.46 13.86 16.13
C LEU A 80 7.41 15.39 16.09
N ASP A 81 6.24 16.00 16.30
CA ASP A 81 5.94 17.42 15.99
C ASP A 81 6.26 17.84 14.53
N ARG A 82 6.31 16.88 13.59
CA ARG A 82 6.54 17.10 12.16
C ARG A 82 6.35 15.82 11.36
N HIS A 83 6.15 15.97 10.04
CA HIS A 83 6.30 14.88 9.09
C HIS A 83 7.76 14.46 8.89
N TRP A 84 7.99 13.18 8.58
CA TRP A 84 9.36 12.63 8.38
C TRP A 84 9.46 11.72 7.15
N PRO A 85 10.42 11.96 6.23
CA PRO A 85 10.60 11.18 4.99
C PRO A 85 11.28 9.82 5.21
N GLY A 86 11.07 8.91 4.27
CA GLY A 86 11.85 7.69 4.12
C GLY A 86 11.66 6.69 5.27
N PHE A 87 12.74 6.36 5.97
CA PHE A 87 12.73 5.30 6.99
C PHE A 87 12.36 5.81 8.40
N PRO A 88 11.70 4.98 9.22
CA PRO A 88 11.25 5.37 10.56
C PRO A 88 12.41 5.75 11.49
N THR A 89 12.22 6.85 12.22
CA THR A 89 13.14 7.30 13.28
C THR A 89 13.15 6.33 14.46
N VAL A 90 14.02 6.55 15.46
CA VAL A 90 13.99 5.77 16.72
C VAL A 90 12.60 5.83 17.39
N THR A 91 11.97 7.01 17.40
CA THR A 91 10.64 7.19 18.00
C THR A 91 9.58 6.40 17.23
N LEU A 92 9.56 6.50 15.90
CA LEU A 92 8.60 5.77 15.08
C LEU A 92 8.78 4.24 15.16
N ARG A 93 10.03 3.77 15.25
CA ARG A 93 10.33 2.35 15.46
C ARG A 93 9.78 1.82 16.78
N LYS A 94 9.80 2.62 17.86
CA LYS A 94 9.17 2.24 19.13
C LYS A 94 7.65 2.12 18.98
N ILE A 95 7.02 3.10 18.34
CA ILE A 95 5.58 3.08 18.04
C ILE A 95 5.23 1.82 17.23
N LEU A 96 5.97 1.51 16.16
CA LEU A 96 5.77 0.31 15.36
C LEU A 96 5.93 -0.98 16.19
N ALA A 97 6.93 -1.04 17.08
CA ALA A 97 7.17 -2.22 17.92
C ALA A 97 6.05 -2.45 18.96
N GLU A 98 5.38 -1.40 19.40
CA GLU A 98 4.36 -1.46 20.48
C GLU A 98 2.93 -1.53 19.91
N GLU A 99 2.67 -0.84 18.81
CA GLU A 99 1.33 -0.55 18.30
C GLU A 99 1.05 -1.10 16.89
N SER A 100 1.99 -1.86 16.32
CA SER A 100 1.82 -2.51 15.00
C SER A 100 0.51 -3.28 14.88
N ILE A 101 -0.14 -3.10 13.73
CA ILE A 101 -1.32 -3.87 13.33
C ILE A 101 -1.05 -5.38 13.34
N PHE A 102 0.13 -5.85 12.95
CA PHE A 102 0.47 -7.27 12.99
C PHE A 102 0.54 -7.79 14.43
N LEU A 103 1.14 -7.03 15.35
CA LEU A 103 1.18 -7.38 16.77
C LEU A 103 -0.23 -7.40 17.38
N LYS A 104 -1.08 -6.43 17.04
CA LYS A 104 -2.46 -6.36 17.53
C LYS A 104 -3.32 -7.52 16.98
N LEU A 105 -3.18 -7.85 15.70
CA LEU A 105 -3.84 -9.01 15.08
C LEU A 105 -3.41 -10.32 15.74
N GLU A 106 -2.11 -10.52 15.96
CA GLU A 106 -1.59 -11.68 16.68
C GLU A 106 -2.17 -11.81 18.08
N LYS A 107 -2.17 -10.72 18.86
CA LYS A 107 -2.77 -10.69 20.21
C LYS A 107 -4.26 -11.01 20.22
N SER A 108 -4.96 -10.73 19.12
CA SER A 108 -6.37 -11.09 18.93
C SER A 108 -6.61 -12.51 18.41
N GLY A 109 -5.54 -13.30 18.22
CA GLY A 109 -5.62 -14.67 17.71
C GLY A 109 -5.87 -14.78 16.22
N LYS A 110 -5.75 -13.68 15.46
CA LYS A 110 -5.91 -13.64 14.01
C LYS A 110 -4.60 -14.02 13.32
N LYS A 111 -4.68 -14.58 12.13
CA LYS A 111 -3.52 -14.90 11.28
C LYS A 111 -3.30 -13.77 10.29
N ALA A 112 -2.08 -13.23 10.24
CA ALA A 112 -1.72 -12.17 9.30
C ALA A 112 -0.49 -12.51 8.46
N THR A 113 -0.32 -11.83 7.33
CA THR A 113 0.88 -11.97 6.49
C THR A 113 1.18 -10.69 5.72
N PHE A 114 2.47 -10.42 5.50
CA PHE A 114 2.94 -9.47 4.49
C PHE A 114 3.36 -10.27 3.25
N ALA A 115 2.70 -10.03 2.11
CA ALA A 115 2.79 -10.85 0.91
C ALA A 115 4.08 -10.64 0.11
N ASN A 116 4.76 -9.51 0.32
CA ASN A 116 5.98 -9.18 -0.40
C ASN A 116 7.15 -10.10 -0.04
N ALA A 117 7.92 -10.49 -1.05
CA ALA A 117 9.11 -11.31 -0.88
C ALA A 117 10.33 -10.48 -0.45
N PHE A 118 11.13 -11.05 0.44
CA PHE A 118 12.40 -10.48 0.90
C PHE A 118 13.60 -11.31 0.47
N SER A 119 14.70 -10.63 0.17
CA SER A 119 16.01 -11.29 0.04
C SER A 119 16.71 -11.38 1.39
N PRO A 120 17.58 -12.38 1.62
CA PRO A 120 18.47 -12.40 2.79
C PRO A 120 19.31 -11.12 2.92
N ARG A 121 19.74 -10.54 1.78
CA ARG A 121 20.49 -9.27 1.72
C ARG A 121 19.71 -8.08 2.27
N TYR A 122 18.38 -8.08 2.22
CA TYR A 122 17.59 -7.00 2.82
C TYR A 122 17.78 -6.94 4.34
N PHE A 123 17.85 -8.09 5.02
CA PHE A 123 17.98 -8.18 6.47
C PHE A 123 19.39 -7.88 6.99
N THR A 124 20.39 -7.77 6.11
CA THR A 124 21.74 -7.31 6.49
C THR A 124 21.88 -5.79 6.49
N ARG A 125 20.83 -5.06 6.05
CA ARG A 125 20.81 -3.59 6.10
C ARG A 125 20.83 -3.08 7.54
N PRO A 126 21.43 -1.92 7.80
CA PRO A 126 21.36 -1.31 9.13
C PRO A 126 19.91 -0.96 9.46
N GLU A 127 19.55 -1.01 10.74
CA GLU A 127 18.18 -0.76 11.21
C GLU A 127 17.55 0.54 10.71
N ARG A 128 18.37 1.59 10.52
CA ARG A 128 17.96 2.90 9.98
C ARG A 128 17.50 2.86 8.52
N SER A 129 17.64 1.72 7.85
CA SER A 129 17.32 1.51 6.43
C SER A 129 16.30 0.37 6.24
N ILE A 130 15.51 0.10 7.29
CA ILE A 130 14.44 -0.89 7.32
C ILE A 130 13.10 -0.14 7.26
N SER A 131 12.21 -0.54 6.35
CA SER A 131 10.91 0.12 6.13
C SER A 131 9.97 0.03 7.34
N ALA A 132 8.99 0.93 7.41
CA ALA A 132 7.96 0.90 8.44
C ALA A 132 7.15 -0.40 8.38
N THR A 133 6.80 -0.88 7.18
CA THR A 133 6.15 -2.19 6.98
C THR A 133 6.95 -3.34 7.56
N THR A 134 8.27 -3.36 7.33
CA THR A 134 9.13 -4.42 7.89
C THR A 134 9.14 -4.36 9.42
N TRP A 135 9.29 -3.16 10.01
CA TRP A 135 9.21 -2.98 11.46
C TRP A 135 7.86 -3.41 12.03
N SER A 136 6.78 -3.13 11.32
CA SER A 136 5.42 -3.54 11.68
C SER A 136 5.30 -5.07 11.76
N VAL A 137 5.79 -5.80 10.76
CA VAL A 137 5.77 -7.28 10.78
C VAL A 137 6.68 -7.83 11.89
N ARG A 138 7.89 -7.26 12.07
CA ARG A 138 8.86 -7.67 13.12
C ARG A 138 8.31 -7.56 14.54
N ALA A 139 7.28 -6.75 14.76
CA ALA A 139 6.63 -6.62 16.06
C ALA A 139 5.83 -7.88 16.46
N SER A 140 5.56 -8.79 15.52
CA SER A 140 4.80 -10.05 15.72
C SER A 140 5.67 -11.29 15.48
N SER A 141 5.14 -12.49 15.74
CA SER A 141 5.80 -13.76 15.37
C SER A 141 5.51 -14.23 13.94
N PHE A 142 4.75 -13.47 13.13
CA PHE A 142 4.47 -13.87 11.75
C PHE A 142 5.75 -13.92 10.90
N PRO A 143 5.93 -14.97 10.08
CA PRO A 143 7.13 -15.11 9.27
C PRO A 143 7.16 -14.10 8.12
N PHE A 144 8.36 -13.67 7.77
CA PHE A 144 8.61 -13.01 6.48
C PHE A 144 8.56 -14.03 5.36
N ARG A 145 8.03 -13.61 4.21
CA ARG A 145 8.09 -14.39 2.98
C ARG A 145 9.41 -14.10 2.28
N MET A 146 10.21 -15.11 2.04
CA MET A 146 11.54 -14.97 1.44
C MET A 146 11.49 -15.29 -0.05
N ILE A 147 12.57 -14.97 -0.77
CA ILE A 147 12.76 -15.43 -2.15
C ILE A 147 12.71 -16.96 -2.18
N GLU A 148 13.44 -17.60 -1.27
CA GLU A 148 13.46 -19.05 -1.09
C GLU A 148 12.96 -19.42 0.31
N PRO A 149 11.97 -20.33 0.44
CA PRO A 149 11.24 -21.01 -0.63
C PRO A 149 10.00 -20.26 -1.14
N GLU A 150 9.51 -19.24 -0.45
CA GLU A 150 8.13 -18.76 -0.65
C GLU A 150 7.89 -18.16 -2.04
N LEU A 151 8.75 -17.25 -2.53
CA LEU A 151 8.55 -16.66 -3.86
C LEU A 151 8.63 -17.73 -4.96
N LEU A 152 9.60 -18.65 -4.88
CA LEU A 152 9.75 -19.74 -5.86
C LEU A 152 8.54 -20.68 -5.89
N ASN A 153 7.95 -20.96 -4.73
CA ASN A 153 6.76 -21.81 -4.61
C ASN A 153 5.44 -21.09 -4.96
N GLY A 154 5.48 -19.80 -5.31
CA GLY A 154 4.26 -19.04 -5.60
C GLY A 154 3.47 -18.68 -4.34
N GLU A 155 4.20 -18.48 -3.24
CA GLU A 155 3.71 -18.06 -1.94
C GLU A 155 4.22 -16.66 -1.56
N ALA A 156 4.88 -15.93 -2.46
CA ALA A 156 5.26 -14.54 -2.25
C ALA A 156 5.32 -13.76 -3.56
N ILE A 157 5.27 -12.44 -3.46
CA ILE A 157 5.18 -11.52 -4.60
C ILE A 157 6.35 -10.55 -4.57
N GLY A 158 7.02 -10.34 -5.72
CA GLY A 158 7.98 -9.26 -5.88
C GLY A 158 7.28 -7.90 -5.83
N HIS A 159 7.90 -6.88 -5.23
CA HIS A 159 7.29 -5.56 -5.10
C HIS A 159 6.98 -4.90 -6.46
N ASP A 160 7.67 -5.31 -7.53
CA ASP A 160 7.50 -4.83 -8.91
C ASP A 160 6.44 -5.61 -9.69
N LEU A 161 5.79 -6.61 -9.05
CA LEU A 161 4.80 -7.54 -9.60
C LEU A 161 5.33 -8.52 -10.66
N THR A 162 6.54 -8.34 -11.17
CA THR A 162 7.09 -9.11 -12.29
C THR A 162 8.33 -9.92 -11.93
N ASN A 163 8.92 -9.68 -10.75
CA ASN A 163 10.22 -10.21 -10.32
C ASN A 163 11.41 -9.74 -11.19
N THR A 164 11.20 -8.76 -12.07
CA THR A 164 12.25 -8.23 -12.96
C THR A 164 13.38 -7.61 -12.14
N PHE A 165 13.05 -6.81 -11.12
CA PHE A 165 14.02 -6.20 -10.22
C PHE A 165 14.88 -7.26 -9.51
N LEU A 166 14.27 -8.36 -9.06
CA LEU A 166 14.99 -9.44 -8.40
C LEU A 166 15.92 -10.18 -9.38
N ALA A 167 15.49 -10.41 -10.62
CA ALA A 167 16.33 -10.99 -11.66
C ALA A 167 17.52 -10.09 -12.02
N GLU A 168 17.31 -8.77 -12.12
CA GLU A 168 18.36 -7.77 -12.34
C GLU A 168 19.37 -7.71 -11.18
N MET A 169 18.93 -7.98 -9.95
CA MET A 169 19.80 -8.14 -8.79
C MET A 169 20.61 -9.45 -8.80
N GLY A 170 20.38 -10.34 -9.77
CA GLY A 170 21.08 -11.61 -9.92
C GLY A 170 20.45 -12.79 -9.19
N PHE A 171 19.19 -12.69 -8.74
CA PHE A 171 18.47 -13.84 -8.18
C PHE A 171 17.85 -14.70 -9.29
N GLU A 172 17.90 -16.02 -9.13
CA GLU A 172 17.25 -16.97 -10.04
C GLU A 172 15.76 -17.10 -9.68
N VAL A 173 14.95 -16.17 -10.20
CA VAL A 173 13.49 -16.10 -9.94
C VAL A 173 12.69 -16.19 -11.23
N PRO A 174 11.47 -16.77 -11.21
CA PRO A 174 10.62 -16.80 -12.39
C PRO A 174 10.10 -15.39 -12.69
N ILE A 175 10.31 -14.90 -13.91
CA ILE A 175 9.65 -13.67 -14.39
C ILE A 175 8.14 -13.93 -14.49
N ARG A 176 7.36 -12.98 -13.98
CA ARG A 176 5.90 -13.05 -13.90
C ARG A 176 5.26 -11.89 -14.63
N THR A 177 3.99 -12.07 -14.98
CA THR A 177 3.11 -10.95 -15.33
C THR A 177 2.38 -10.44 -14.09
N PRO A 178 1.86 -9.21 -14.10
CA PRO A 178 1.03 -8.70 -13.01
C PRO A 178 -0.15 -9.62 -12.65
N GLU A 179 -0.76 -10.27 -13.65
CA GLU A 179 -1.88 -11.21 -13.45
C GLU A 179 -1.45 -12.45 -12.64
N THR A 180 -0.30 -13.05 -12.95
CA THR A 180 0.23 -14.19 -12.18
C THR A 180 0.48 -13.80 -10.72
N SER A 181 1.00 -12.60 -10.48
CA SER A 181 1.20 -12.06 -9.13
C SER A 181 -0.12 -11.80 -8.40
N ALA A 182 -1.14 -11.30 -9.10
CA ALA A 182 -2.49 -11.13 -8.55
C ALA A 182 -3.12 -12.46 -8.13
N GLU A 183 -2.97 -13.52 -8.96
CA GLU A 183 -3.47 -14.86 -8.61
C GLU A 183 -2.78 -15.44 -7.37
N ILE A 184 -1.48 -15.18 -7.21
CA ILE A 184 -0.74 -15.53 -6.00
C ILE A 184 -1.30 -14.76 -4.79
N LEU A 185 -1.52 -13.44 -4.93
CA LEU A 185 -2.06 -12.63 -3.84
C LEU A 185 -3.42 -13.13 -3.35
N VAL A 186 -4.32 -13.46 -4.27
CA VAL A 186 -5.65 -13.99 -3.93
C VAL A 186 -5.55 -15.30 -3.16
N ARG A 187 -4.64 -16.21 -3.55
CA ARG A 187 -4.39 -17.46 -2.78
C ARG A 187 -3.80 -17.20 -1.40
N ILE A 188 -2.85 -16.26 -1.30
CA ILE A 188 -2.26 -15.87 -0.01
C ILE A 188 -3.35 -15.30 0.90
N ALA A 189 -4.13 -14.35 0.40
CA ALA A 189 -5.21 -13.70 1.15
C ALA A 189 -6.25 -14.70 1.66
N ALA A 190 -6.59 -15.72 0.88
CA ALA A 190 -7.53 -16.77 1.29
C ALA A 190 -7.01 -17.67 2.44
N SER A 191 -5.72 -17.61 2.79
CA SER A 191 -5.08 -18.46 3.81
C SER A 191 -4.90 -17.79 5.18
N VAL A 192 -5.34 -16.53 5.33
CA VAL A 192 -5.12 -15.66 6.49
C VAL A 192 -6.36 -14.81 6.77
N ASP A 193 -6.40 -14.15 7.93
CA ASP A 193 -7.45 -13.17 8.26
C ASP A 193 -7.09 -11.77 7.76
N PHE A 194 -5.79 -11.44 7.70
CA PHE A 194 -5.27 -10.17 7.18
C PHE A 194 -4.07 -10.39 6.25
N CYS A 195 -4.13 -9.84 5.05
CA CYS A 195 -3.03 -9.85 4.09
C CYS A 195 -2.69 -8.41 3.70
N LEU A 196 -1.42 -8.03 3.87
CA LEU A 196 -0.89 -6.78 3.34
C LEU A 196 -0.03 -7.07 2.12
N PHE A 197 -0.21 -6.31 1.04
CA PHE A 197 0.73 -6.20 -0.07
C PHE A 197 1.11 -4.73 -0.27
N GLU A 198 2.40 -4.45 -0.47
CA GLU A 198 2.94 -3.11 -0.64
C GLU A 198 3.52 -2.94 -2.05
N TYR A 199 3.16 -1.84 -2.71
CA TYR A 199 3.69 -1.41 -4.00
C TYR A 199 4.22 0.01 -3.89
N PHE A 200 5.53 0.20 -3.99
CA PHE A 200 6.16 1.51 -3.76
C PHE A 200 6.74 2.18 -5.01
N LEU A 201 6.63 1.57 -6.19
CA LEU A 201 7.21 2.14 -7.42
C LEU A 201 6.51 3.43 -7.87
N THR A 202 5.26 3.66 -7.48
CA THR A 202 4.53 4.91 -7.72
C THR A 202 5.19 6.12 -7.07
N ASP A 203 5.69 5.99 -5.83
CA ASP A 203 6.45 7.06 -5.17
C ASP A 203 7.79 7.34 -5.85
N VAL A 204 8.50 6.28 -6.24
CA VAL A 204 9.76 6.38 -6.99
C VAL A 204 9.55 7.11 -8.33
N VAL A 205 8.47 6.76 -9.05
CA VAL A 205 8.10 7.45 -10.28
C VAL A 205 7.74 8.91 -10.03
N GLY A 206 6.92 9.19 -9.01
CA GLY A 206 6.56 10.53 -8.59
C GLY A 206 7.77 11.44 -8.41
N HIS A 207 8.77 10.96 -7.66
CA HIS A 207 10.04 11.67 -7.47
C HIS A 207 10.86 11.86 -8.76
N SER A 208 10.81 10.90 -9.69
CA SER A 208 11.53 10.98 -10.97
C SER A 208 10.85 11.90 -11.99
N GLN A 209 9.54 12.14 -11.85
CA GLN A 209 8.72 12.96 -12.76
C GLN A 209 8.65 12.42 -14.20
N GLU A 210 8.94 11.13 -14.40
CA GLU A 210 9.01 10.47 -15.70
C GLU A 210 7.63 9.92 -16.13
N MET A 211 6.89 10.67 -16.96
CA MET A 211 5.55 10.30 -17.40
C MET A 211 5.50 8.97 -18.19
N ASP A 212 6.53 8.67 -18.98
CA ASP A 212 6.60 7.41 -19.73
C ASP A 212 6.78 6.22 -18.77
N TRP A 213 7.51 6.40 -17.66
CA TRP A 213 7.60 5.37 -16.63
C TRP A 213 6.27 5.25 -15.87
N ALA A 214 5.59 6.36 -15.61
CA ALA A 214 4.26 6.36 -14.99
C ALA A 214 3.23 5.54 -15.78
N GLU A 215 3.27 5.61 -17.11
CA GLU A 215 2.42 4.77 -17.98
C GLU A 215 2.64 3.28 -17.72
N VAL A 216 3.90 2.85 -17.67
CA VAL A 216 4.29 1.45 -17.46
C VAL A 216 3.85 0.95 -16.08
N GLU A 217 4.09 1.74 -15.03
CA GLU A 217 3.71 1.36 -13.67
C GLU A 217 2.17 1.32 -13.51
N LEU A 218 1.45 2.26 -14.13
CA LEU A 218 0.00 2.30 -14.07
C LEU A 218 -0.64 1.16 -14.87
N ASP A 219 -0.10 0.76 -16.03
CA ASP A 219 -0.56 -0.43 -16.76
C ASP A 219 -0.42 -1.70 -15.90
N LYS A 220 0.74 -1.88 -15.24
CA LYS A 220 0.97 -3.01 -14.33
C LYS A 220 -0.06 -3.04 -13.21
N LEU A 221 -0.29 -1.91 -12.54
CA LEU A 221 -1.27 -1.79 -11.46
C LEU A 221 -2.69 -2.07 -11.95
N ASN A 222 -3.09 -1.53 -13.10
CA ASN A 222 -4.42 -1.77 -13.68
C ASN A 222 -4.66 -3.26 -13.94
N ARG A 223 -3.71 -3.95 -14.58
CA ARG A 223 -3.80 -5.38 -14.88
C ARG A 223 -3.81 -6.25 -13.62
N PHE A 224 -3.01 -5.85 -12.63
CA PHE A 224 -2.98 -6.49 -11.31
C PHE A 224 -4.33 -6.36 -10.59
N LEU A 225 -4.84 -5.13 -10.42
CA LEU A 225 -6.10 -4.85 -9.72
C LEU A 225 -7.29 -5.51 -10.41
N GLN A 226 -7.35 -5.45 -11.74
CA GLN A 226 -8.36 -6.15 -12.54
C GLN A 226 -8.38 -7.65 -12.24
N THR A 227 -7.20 -8.27 -12.10
CA THR A 227 -7.09 -9.70 -11.84
C THR A 227 -7.41 -10.06 -10.39
N VAL A 228 -6.96 -9.25 -9.41
CA VAL A 228 -7.30 -9.45 -8.00
C VAL A 228 -8.81 -9.37 -7.81
N LEU A 229 -9.45 -8.29 -8.27
CA LEU A 229 -10.87 -8.00 -8.02
C LEU A 229 -11.81 -8.93 -8.79
N SER A 230 -11.38 -9.51 -9.92
CA SER A 230 -12.16 -10.52 -10.64
C SER A 230 -12.08 -11.92 -10.04
N LYS A 231 -11.11 -12.19 -9.16
CA LYS A 231 -10.86 -13.53 -8.60
C LYS A 231 -11.15 -13.65 -7.11
N ILE A 232 -11.05 -12.56 -6.35
CA ILE A 232 -11.39 -12.56 -4.94
C ILE A 232 -12.92 -12.60 -4.76
N ASP A 233 -13.41 -13.42 -3.82
CA ASP A 233 -14.83 -13.42 -3.50
C ASP A 233 -15.18 -12.21 -2.61
N LEU A 234 -15.68 -11.16 -3.24
CA LEU A 234 -16.07 -9.91 -2.59
C LEU A 234 -17.32 -10.04 -1.69
N ASN A 235 -18.05 -11.16 -1.73
CA ASN A 235 -19.14 -11.41 -0.78
C ASN A 235 -18.63 -11.88 0.59
N GLU A 236 -17.41 -12.41 0.65
CA GLU A 236 -16.81 -12.97 1.86
C GLU A 236 -15.59 -12.19 2.37
N ASN A 237 -15.01 -11.35 1.52
CA ASN A 237 -13.77 -10.63 1.79
C ASN A 237 -13.93 -9.13 1.56
N LEU A 238 -13.11 -8.35 2.26
CA LEU A 238 -12.94 -6.91 2.04
C LEU A 238 -11.58 -6.67 1.38
N VAL A 239 -11.56 -5.88 0.31
CA VAL A 239 -10.32 -5.34 -0.27
C VAL A 239 -10.26 -3.86 0.07
N LEU A 240 -9.16 -3.45 0.69
CA LEU A 240 -8.82 -2.08 1.02
C LEU A 240 -7.59 -1.69 0.20
N LEU A 241 -7.70 -0.66 -0.64
CA LEU A 241 -6.56 -0.01 -1.27
C LEU A 241 -6.38 1.36 -0.65
N THR A 242 -5.15 1.76 -0.32
CA THR A 242 -4.88 3.10 0.17
C THR A 242 -3.42 3.51 -0.06
N SER A 243 -3.14 4.78 0.17
CA SER A 243 -1.80 5.33 0.29
C SER A 243 -1.61 6.00 1.65
N ASP A 244 -0.42 6.51 1.90
CA ASP A 244 -0.03 7.23 3.09
C ASP A 244 0.32 8.71 2.80
N HIS A 245 0.57 9.06 1.54
CA HIS A 245 0.67 10.43 1.03
C HIS A 245 0.44 10.50 -0.49
N GLY A 246 0.26 11.71 -1.02
CA GLY A 246 0.26 11.96 -2.47
C GLY A 246 1.66 12.21 -3.04
N ASN A 247 1.87 11.86 -4.31
CA ASN A 247 3.08 12.12 -5.10
C ASN A 247 2.78 11.89 -6.60
N PHE A 248 2.45 10.65 -6.96
CA PHE A 248 2.29 10.19 -8.35
C PHE A 248 1.24 10.98 -9.16
N GLU A 249 0.25 11.59 -8.51
CA GLU A 249 -0.82 12.35 -9.16
C GLU A 249 -0.41 13.75 -9.64
N ASP A 250 0.82 14.21 -9.33
CA ASP A 250 1.36 15.48 -9.84
C ASP A 250 2.86 15.38 -10.16
N LEU A 251 3.19 14.90 -11.36
CA LEU A 251 4.57 14.79 -11.83
C LEU A 251 5.21 16.15 -12.18
N SER A 252 4.51 17.28 -12.01
CA SER A 252 5.12 18.60 -12.22
C SER A 252 6.03 19.02 -11.06
N VAL A 253 5.91 18.35 -9.91
CA VAL A 253 6.75 18.53 -8.73
C VAL A 253 7.41 17.21 -8.32
N SER A 254 8.63 17.26 -7.78
CA SER A 254 9.33 16.09 -7.25
C SER A 254 9.10 15.86 -5.76
N THR A 255 8.32 16.74 -5.11
CA THR A 255 7.93 16.62 -3.70
C THR A 255 6.56 15.97 -3.59
N HIS A 256 6.24 15.46 -2.40
CA HIS A 256 4.88 15.00 -2.10
C HIS A 256 3.87 16.15 -2.17
N THR A 257 2.59 15.82 -2.19
CA THR A 257 1.48 16.79 -2.24
C THR A 257 0.72 16.85 -0.91
N LEU A 258 -0.20 17.83 -0.80
CA LEU A 258 -1.19 17.90 0.28
C LEU A 258 -2.52 17.24 -0.10
N ASN A 259 -2.55 16.51 -1.22
CA ASN A 259 -3.78 15.91 -1.70
C ASN A 259 -4.23 14.80 -0.75
N PHE A 260 -5.54 14.62 -0.67
CA PHE A 260 -6.12 13.48 0.01
C PHE A 260 -5.72 12.22 -0.74
N VAL A 261 -5.49 11.11 -0.03
CA VAL A 261 -5.16 9.83 -0.66
C VAL A 261 -6.46 9.09 -1.03
N PRO A 262 -6.47 8.30 -2.11
CA PRO A 262 -7.60 7.46 -2.43
C PRO A 262 -7.59 6.23 -1.53
N THR A 263 -8.51 6.18 -0.56
CA THR A 263 -8.83 4.93 0.12
C THR A 263 -10.02 4.28 -0.59
N VAL A 264 -9.81 3.13 -1.21
CA VAL A 264 -10.83 2.45 -2.02
C VAL A 264 -11.19 1.11 -1.40
N LEU A 265 -12.49 0.86 -1.25
CA LEU A 265 -13.04 -0.30 -0.56
C LEU A 265 -13.92 -1.12 -1.51
N TRP A 266 -13.68 -2.43 -1.57
CA TRP A 266 -14.51 -3.37 -2.33
C TRP A 266 -14.96 -4.54 -1.44
N GLY A 267 -16.18 -5.00 -1.68
CA GLY A 267 -16.72 -6.20 -1.07
C GLY A 267 -17.40 -5.99 0.27
N LYS A 268 -17.26 -6.99 1.15
CA LYS A 268 -18.04 -7.14 2.37
C LYS A 268 -17.77 -6.02 3.37
N ASP A 269 -18.83 -5.51 4.00
CA ASP A 269 -18.78 -4.44 5.01
C ASP A 269 -18.13 -3.11 4.57
N ARG A 270 -17.93 -2.87 3.27
CA ARG A 270 -17.27 -1.66 2.76
C ARG A 270 -17.92 -0.36 3.23
N GLN A 271 -19.25 -0.31 3.38
CA GLN A 271 -19.96 0.89 3.85
C GLN A 271 -19.61 1.21 5.31
N ASN A 272 -19.65 0.20 6.19
CA ASN A 272 -19.28 0.34 7.60
C ASN A 272 -17.81 0.73 7.77
N PHE A 273 -16.95 0.26 6.86
CA PHE A 273 -15.53 0.61 6.84
C PHE A 273 -15.32 2.06 6.38
N ALA A 274 -16.04 2.48 5.34
CA ALA A 274 -15.97 3.84 4.80
C ALA A 274 -16.40 4.91 5.80
N GLU A 275 -17.40 4.63 6.64
CA GLU A 275 -17.87 5.56 7.69
C GLU A 275 -16.84 5.81 8.79
N LYS A 276 -15.82 4.95 8.93
CA LYS A 276 -14.82 5.01 10.00
C LYS A 276 -13.50 5.66 9.56
N ILE A 277 -13.29 5.86 8.26
CA ILE A 277 -12.02 6.36 7.73
C ILE A 277 -12.19 7.82 7.30
N HIS A 278 -11.44 8.71 7.94
CA HIS A 278 -11.33 10.11 7.55
C HIS A 278 -9.87 10.53 7.37
N GLN A 279 -8.99 10.02 8.22
CA GLN A 279 -7.54 10.22 8.18
C GLN A 279 -6.82 8.88 8.11
N ILE A 280 -5.56 8.89 7.67
CA ILE A 280 -4.81 7.65 7.45
C ILE A 280 -4.59 6.83 8.75
N GLU A 281 -4.55 7.46 9.92
CA GLU A 281 -4.48 6.76 11.21
C GLU A 281 -5.78 6.01 11.59
N ASP A 282 -6.90 6.29 10.95
CA ASP A 282 -8.16 5.58 11.22
C ASP A 282 -8.15 4.14 10.64
N VAL A 283 -7.27 3.88 9.67
CA VAL A 283 -7.22 2.63 8.91
C VAL A 283 -6.91 1.43 9.81
N ALA A 284 -5.87 1.51 10.66
CA ALA A 284 -5.49 0.40 11.52
C ALA A 284 -6.61 0.02 12.50
N GLY A 285 -7.27 1.02 13.10
CA GLY A 285 -8.41 0.81 14.00
C GLY A 285 -9.59 0.16 13.28
N SER A 286 -9.85 0.57 12.04
CA SER A 286 -10.92 0.00 11.21
C SER A 286 -10.65 -1.47 10.87
N ILE A 287 -9.40 -1.83 10.53
CA ILE A 287 -8.99 -3.22 10.24
C ILE A 287 -9.14 -4.11 11.47
N LEU A 288 -8.75 -3.62 12.65
CA LEU A 288 -8.85 -4.39 13.90
C LEU A 288 -10.30 -4.63 14.34
N GLY A 289 -11.25 -3.83 13.85
CA GLY A 289 -12.68 -3.98 14.11
C GLY A 289 -13.42 -4.91 13.16
N TYR A 290 -12.73 -5.55 12.20
CA TYR A 290 -13.27 -6.47 11.20
C TYR A 290 -13.02 -7.94 11.56
#